data_AF-A0A2E7CTL2-F1
#
_entry.id   AF-A0A2E7CTL2-F1
#
_cell.length_a   1.000
_cell.length_b   1.000
_cell.length_c   1.000
_cell.angle_alpha   90.00
_cell.angle_beta   90.00
_cell.angle_gamma   90.00
#
_symmetry.space_group_name_H-M   'P 1'
#
loop_
_entity.id
_entity.type
_entity.pdbx_description
1 polymer ?
#
loop_
_entity_poly.entity_id
_entity_poly.type
_entity_poly.pdbx_seq_one_letter_code
_entity_poly.pdbx_strand_id
1 'polypeptide(L)'
;MELFVSSIYVLVFFILIYKWKIFRIEGLPKKDIAVAFFIKLLAALTLIWFYSSYYKDRHNSDIFKYFDDSLILTKSFFTNPKDFFSMLFGLEGNS
;
A
#
# COMPACT_ATOMS: atom_id res chain seq x y z
N MET A 1 -11.88 -11.37 5.57
CA MET A 1 -12.29 -10.00 5.18
C MET A 1 -11.17 -9.26 4.47
N GLU A 2 -9.94 -9.29 4.98
CA GLU A 2 -8.80 -8.55 4.41
C GLU A 2 -8.45 -8.95 2.96
N LEU A 3 -8.32 -10.25 2.65
CA LEU A 3 -8.02 -10.72 1.27
C LEU A 3 -9.06 -10.29 0.23
N PHE A 4 -10.33 -10.23 0.64
CA PHE A 4 -11.42 -9.79 -0.24
C PHE A 4 -11.29 -8.32 -0.58
N VAL A 5 -11.04 -7.49 0.45
CA VAL A 5 -10.80 -6.05 0.28
C VAL A 5 -9.57 -5.80 -0.59
N SER A 6 -8.45 -6.51 -0.34
CA SER A 6 -7.24 -6.42 -1.17
C SER A 6 -7.50 -6.77 -2.63
N SER A 7 -8.31 -7.80 -2.89
CA SER A 7 -8.67 -8.21 -4.26
C SER A 7 -9.49 -7.13 -4.98
N ILE A 8 -10.41 -6.46 -4.28
CA ILE A 8 -11.16 -5.33 -4.83
C ILE A 8 -10.20 -4.18 -5.21
N TYR A 9 -9.25 -3.82 -4.33
CA TYR A 9 -8.28 -2.77 -4.63
C TYR A 9 -7.45 -3.09 -5.87
N VAL A 10 -6.98 -4.33 -6.01
CA VAL A 10 -6.24 -4.77 -7.21
C VAL A 10 -7.09 -4.58 -8.46
N LEU A 11 -8.36 -5.01 -8.45
CA LEU A 11 -9.28 -4.82 -9.57
C LEU A 11 -9.51 -3.34 -9.90
N VAL A 12 -9.71 -2.49 -8.88
CA VAL A 12 -9.87 -1.05 -9.04
C VAL A 12 -8.64 -0.43 -9.71
N PHE A 13 -7.43 -0.82 -9.31
CA PHE A 13 -6.20 -0.34 -9.95
C PHE A 13 -6.08 -0.77 -11.40
N PHE A 14 -6.42 -2.02 -11.74
CA PHE A 14 -6.48 -2.44 -13.14
C PHE A 14 -7.47 -1.59 -13.94
N ILE A 15 -8.67 -1.34 -13.41
CA ILE A 15 -9.67 -0.48 -14.06
C ILE A 15 -9.13 0.95 -14.25
N LEU A 16 -8.46 1.51 -13.24
CA LEU A 16 -7.84 2.84 -13.32
C LEU A 16 -6.79 2.91 -14.43
N ILE A 17 -5.93 1.89 -14.54
CA ILE A 17 -4.89 1.83 -15.60
C ILE A 17 -5.52 1.94 -16.99
N TYR A 18 -6.66 1.27 -17.22
CA TYR A 18 -7.32 1.32 -18.53
C TYR A 18 -8.15 2.58 -18.74
N LYS A 19 -8.84 3.11 -17.72
CA LYS A 19 -9.78 4.23 -17.85
C LYS A 19 -9.13 5.61 -17.73
N TRP A 20 -8.08 5.75 -16.94
CA TRP A 20 -7.56 7.07 -16.58
C TRP A 20 -6.56 7.60 -17.63
N LYS A 21 -6.65 8.90 -17.93
CA LYS A 21 -5.81 9.55 -18.96
C LYS A 21 -4.34 9.66 -18.56
N ILE A 22 -4.05 9.61 -17.25
CA ILE A 22 -2.69 9.68 -16.68
C ILE A 22 -1.82 8.52 -17.18
N PHE A 23 -2.42 7.36 -17.45
CA PHE A 23 -1.72 6.18 -17.96
C PHE A 23 -1.58 6.14 -19.49
N ARG A 24 -1.89 7.25 -20.18
CA ARG A 24 -1.61 7.39 -21.62
C ARG A 24 -0.22 8.00 -21.79
N ILE A 25 0.78 7.13 -21.85
CA ILE A 25 2.18 7.49 -22.06
C ILE A 25 2.50 7.28 -23.54
N GLU A 26 3.09 8.27 -24.21
CA GLU A 26 3.51 8.13 -25.61
C GLU A 26 4.57 7.04 -25.76
N GLY A 27 4.39 6.15 -26.73
CA GLY A 27 5.30 5.02 -26.96
C GLY A 27 5.10 3.82 -26.03
N LEU A 28 4.17 3.86 -25.05
CA LEU A 28 3.95 2.75 -24.12
C LEU A 28 2.46 2.37 -24.03
N PRO A 29 2.05 1.18 -24.52
CA PRO A 29 0.66 0.78 -24.49
C PRO A 29 0.21 0.47 -23.05
N LYS A 30 -1.07 0.73 -22.76
CA LYS A 30 -1.67 0.47 -21.43
C LYS A 30 -1.52 -0.97 -20.94
N LYS A 31 -1.42 -1.93 -21.88
CA LYS A 31 -1.14 -3.33 -21.58
C LYS A 31 0.19 -3.50 -20.85
N ASP A 32 1.23 -2.78 -21.26
CA ASP A 32 2.56 -2.90 -20.65
C ASP A 32 2.57 -2.30 -19.25
N ILE A 33 1.83 -1.22 -19.02
CA ILE A 33 1.59 -0.67 -17.67
C ILE A 33 0.86 -1.68 -16.78
N ALA A 34 -0.17 -2.34 -17.30
CA ALA A 34 -0.91 -3.37 -16.58
C ALA A 34 -0.04 -4.59 -16.26
N VAL A 35 0.82 -5.02 -17.20
CA VAL A 35 1.80 -6.10 -16.98
C VAL A 35 2.83 -5.69 -15.93
N ALA A 36 3.37 -4.48 -15.99
CA ALA A 36 4.29 -3.97 -14.97
C ALA A 36 3.65 -3.93 -13.58
N PHE A 37 2.38 -3.51 -13.48
CA PHE A 37 1.62 -3.56 -12.24
C PHE A 37 1.43 -4.98 -11.73
N PHE A 38 1.14 -5.94 -12.62
CA PHE A 38 1.01 -7.35 -12.27
C PHE A 38 2.33 -7.96 -11.77
N ILE A 39 3.45 -7.67 -12.45
CA ILE A 39 4.79 -8.09 -12.01
C ILE A 39 5.11 -7.49 -10.63
N LYS A 40 4.77 -6.22 -10.41
CA LYS A 40 4.92 -5.57 -9.10
C LYS A 40 4.13 -6.29 -8.01
N LEU A 41 2.91 -6.77 -8.30
CA LEU A 41 2.09 -7.54 -7.36
C LEU A 41 2.77 -8.87 -7.00
N LEU A 42 3.28 -9.61 -8.00
CA LEU A 42 4.00 -10.86 -7.78
C LEU A 42 5.28 -10.66 -6.96
N ALA A 43 6.03 -9.59 -7.23
CA ALA A 43 7.21 -9.23 -6.46
C ALA A 43 6.84 -8.93 -4.99
N ALA A 44 5.75 -8.18 -4.75
CA ALA A 44 5.27 -7.91 -3.40
C ALA A 44 4.88 -9.19 -2.65
N LEU A 45 4.14 -10.11 -3.29
CA LEU A 45 3.78 -11.40 -2.69
C LEU A 45 5.02 -12.25 -2.37
N THR A 46 6.00 -12.25 -3.28
CA THR A 46 7.26 -12.98 -3.09
C THR A 46 8.04 -12.42 -1.90
N LEU A 47 8.11 -11.08 -1.76
CA LEU A 47 8.74 -10.44 -0.61
C LEU A 47 8.03 -10.80 0.69
N ILE A 48 6.70 -10.70 0.74
CA ILE A 48 5.92 -11.06 1.93
C ILE A 48 6.19 -12.51 2.33
N TRP A 49 6.19 -13.43 1.36
CA TRP A 49 6.47 -14.83 1.61
C TRP A 49 7.91 -15.05 2.11
N PHE A 50 8.89 -14.40 1.49
CA PHE A 50 10.29 -14.49 1.85
C PHE A 50 10.54 -13.96 3.27
N TYR A 51 10.03 -12.77 3.60
CA TYR A 51 10.16 -12.20 4.93
C TYR A 51 9.43 -13.02 5.99
N SER A 52 8.23 -13.55 5.69
CA SER A 52 7.49 -14.40 6.62
C SER A 52 8.17 -15.75 6.89
N SER A 53 8.85 -16.32 5.89
CA SER A 53 9.43 -17.67 5.99
C SER A 53 10.86 -17.67 6.53
N TYR A 54 11.67 -16.69 6.16
CA TYR A 54 13.11 -16.65 6.48
C TYR A 54 13.45 -15.74 7.67
N TYR A 55 12.72 -14.62 7.84
CA TYR A 55 12.99 -13.66 8.90
C TYR A 55 11.93 -13.78 9.99
N LYS A 56 12.28 -14.43 11.10
CA LYS A 56 11.36 -14.57 12.26
C LYS A 56 11.11 -13.25 13.00
N ASP A 57 11.95 -12.25 12.77
CA ASP A 57 11.81 -10.94 13.39
C ASP A 57 10.93 -10.02 12.55
N ARG A 58 9.62 -10.12 12.81
CA ARG A 58 8.60 -9.28 12.18
C ARG A 58 8.83 -7.80 12.46
N HIS A 59 9.38 -7.45 13.63
CA HIS A 59 9.47 -6.07 14.08
C HIS A 59 10.55 -5.27 13.33
N ASN A 60 11.62 -5.96 12.92
CA ASN A 60 12.70 -5.38 12.12
C ASN A 60 12.46 -5.41 10.61
N SER A 61 11.40 -6.09 10.15
CA SER A 61 11.03 -6.08 8.73
C SER A 61 10.17 -4.86 8.42
N ASP A 62 10.71 -3.96 7.60
CA ASP A 62 10.04 -2.71 7.16
C ASP A 62 8.60 -2.94 6.70
N ILE A 63 8.34 -4.00 5.93
CA ILE A 63 7.00 -4.31 5.41
C ILE A 63 5.97 -4.47 6.53
N PHE A 64 6.34 -5.18 7.61
CA PHE A 64 5.43 -5.43 8.72
C PHE A 64 5.38 -4.26 9.68
N LYS A 65 6.52 -3.63 9.95
CA LYS A 65 6.60 -2.44 10.78
C LYS A 65 5.69 -1.32 10.25
N TYR A 66 5.83 -0.94 8.98
CA TYR A 66 5.00 0.12 8.39
C TYR A 66 3.52 -0.27 8.32
N PHE A 67 3.21 -1.55 8.11
CA PHE A 67 1.82 -2.03 8.16
C PHE A 67 1.23 -1.89 9.56
N ASP A 68 1.94 -2.36 10.58
CA ASP A 68 1.49 -2.30 11.98
C ASP A 68 1.37 -0.83 12.47
N ASP A 69 2.32 0.03 12.09
CA ASP A 69 2.27 1.48 12.37
C ASP A 69 1.05 2.13 11.71
N SER A 70 0.70 1.73 10.48
CA SER A 70 -0.48 2.25 9.78
C SER A 70 -1.81 1.89 10.48
N LEU A 71 -1.87 0.75 11.17
CA LEU A 71 -3.04 0.36 11.97
C LEU A 71 -3.19 1.27 13.19
N ILE A 72 -2.08 1.66 13.82
CA ILE A 72 -2.07 2.59 14.95
C ILE A 72 -2.50 3.98 14.50
N LEU A 73 -1.96 4.48 13.38
CA LEU A 73 -2.41 5.74 12.77
C LEU A 73 -3.90 5.70 12.42
N THR A 74 -4.39 4.62 11.81
CA THR A 74 -5.81 4.51 11.45
C THR A 74 -6.71 4.51 12.70
N LYS A 75 -6.26 3.93 13.82
CA LYS A 75 -6.99 4.00 15.09
C LYS A 75 -7.01 5.41 15.69
N SER A 76 -5.93 6.19 15.55
CA SER A 76 -5.88 7.56 16.05
C SER A 76 -6.86 8.47 15.30
N PHE A 77 -7.15 8.20 14.01
CA PHE A 77 -8.19 8.93 13.26
C PHE A 77 -9.56 8.89 13.94
N PHE A 78 -9.97 7.75 14.48
CA PHE A 78 -11.28 7.60 15.14
C PHE A 78 -11.27 8.07 16.61
N THR A 79 -10.10 8.18 17.22
CA THR A 79 -9.96 8.55 18.64
C THR A 79 -9.71 10.04 18.80
N ASN A 80 -8.74 10.58 18.04
CA ASN A 80 -8.39 11.99 18.00
C ASN A 80 -7.91 12.38 16.58
N PRO A 81 -8.80 12.88 15.72
CA PRO A 81 -8.46 13.27 14.35
C PRO A 81 -7.35 14.33 14.27
N LYS A 82 -7.22 15.20 15.28
CA LYS A 82 -6.15 16.23 15.32
C LYS A 82 -4.78 15.56 15.39
N ASP A 83 -4.64 14.53 16.23
CA ASP A 83 -3.38 13.79 16.37
C ASP A 83 -3.07 13.00 15.11
N PHE A 84 -4.07 12.40 14.47
CA PHE A 84 -3.90 11.72 13.19
C PHE A 84 -3.30 12.63 12.11
N PHE A 85 -3.89 13.82 11.89
CA PHE A 85 -3.37 14.75 10.89
C PHE A 85 -2.00 15.33 11.30
N SER A 86 -1.76 15.52 12.59
CA SER A 86 -0.47 15.97 13.10
C SER A 86 0.63 14.93 12.82
N MET A 87 0.35 13.66 13.08
CA MET A 87 1.24 12.54 12.76
C MET A 87 1.43 12.35 11.24
N LEU A 88 0.36 12.51 10.44
CA LEU A 88 0.40 12.32 8.99
C LEU A 88 1.23 13.40 8.27
N PHE A 89 1.10 14.65 8.69
CA PHE A 89 1.81 15.78 8.09
C PHE A 89 3.14 16.11 8.81
N GLY A 90 3.48 15.38 9.87
CA GLY A 90 4.67 15.64 10.68
C GLY A 90 4.61 16.98 11.42
N LEU A 91 3.41 17.47 11.73
CA LEU A 91 3.23 18.67 12.53
C LEU A 91 3.54 18.33 13.99
N GLU A 92 4.58 18.93 14.57
CA GLU A 92 4.83 18.82 16.00
C GLU A 92 3.59 19.30 16.77
N GLY A 93 3.04 18.42 17.60
CA GLY A 93 1.95 18.73 18.51
C GLY A 93 2.40 19.65 19.64
N ASN A 94 2.76 20.89 19.32
CA ASN A 94 2.89 21.97 20.30
C ASN A 94 1.54 22.67 20.41
N SER A 95 0.65 22.14 21.24
CA SER A 95 -0.43 22.88 21.91
C SER A 95 -0.94 22.13 23.13
#